data_AF-A0A6J1MVM8-F1
#
_entry.id   AF-A0A6J1MVM8-F1
#
_cell.length_a   1.000
_cell.length_b   1.000
_cell.length_c   1.000
_cell.angle_alpha   90.00
_cell.angle_beta   90.00
_cell.angle_gamma   90.00
#
_symmetry.space_group_name_H-M   'P 1'
#
loop_
_entity.id
_entity.type
_entity.pdbx_description
1 polymer ?
#
loop_
_entity_poly.entity_id
_entity_poly.type
_entity_poly.pdbx_seq_one_letter_code
_entity_poly.pdbx_strand_id
1 'polypeptide(L)'
;MASVPPGTIRSYNVQMQNESPFAFTVLNLTNTITNLLLGAVAIMAFIYANLLMSSPKSFVVSQHIYLCVFGYIILMVQGIHSMNINTGWARAFSCNNKRTVHYALQVIGSILGIAGCLRMVLTRRRGGTLHGIFGLVAMALTMLSLIGGVVNLCSSKINLKKNFITVAHATLGCFTIAFAFLAMALYPKTENKHLKQLGNTNEMMFIGLIVVSMILVLMQPIMNIRRVLRGV
;
A
#
# COMPACT_ATOMS: atom_id res chain seq x y z
N MET A 1 -33.14 1.58 -4.72
CA MET A 1 -32.40 0.83 -3.67
C MET A 1 -32.23 -0.61 -4.16
N ALA A 2 -31.04 -1.00 -4.62
CA ALA A 2 -30.82 -2.36 -5.09
C ALA A 2 -30.64 -3.29 -3.89
N SER A 3 -31.51 -4.28 -3.74
CA SER A 3 -31.44 -5.32 -2.71
C SER A 3 -30.18 -6.16 -2.91
N VAL A 4 -29.45 -6.37 -1.81
CA VAL A 4 -28.23 -7.20 -1.80
C VAL A 4 -28.64 -8.66 -2.04
N PRO A 5 -28.04 -9.37 -3.01
CA PRO A 5 -28.46 -10.73 -3.33
C PRO A 5 -28.18 -11.70 -2.17
N PRO A 6 -29.12 -12.62 -1.86
CA PRO A 6 -29.12 -13.46 -0.65
C PRO A 6 -27.89 -14.39 -0.51
N GLY A 7 -27.18 -14.69 -1.60
CA GLY A 7 -25.93 -15.46 -1.54
C GLY A 7 -24.78 -14.74 -0.81
N THR A 8 -24.79 -13.40 -0.80
CA THR A 8 -23.72 -12.56 -0.23
C THR A 8 -23.72 -12.59 1.30
N ILE A 9 -24.92 -12.63 1.90
CA ILE A 9 -25.13 -12.71 3.36
C ILE A 9 -24.69 -14.09 3.87
N ARG A 10 -24.92 -15.15 3.08
CA ARG A 10 -24.57 -16.52 3.45
C ARG A 10 -23.05 -16.73 3.53
N SER A 11 -22.28 -16.25 2.56
CA SER A 11 -20.81 -16.30 2.62
C SER A 11 -20.21 -15.44 3.74
N TYR A 12 -20.84 -14.29 4.03
CA TYR A 12 -20.41 -13.37 5.08
C TYR A 12 -20.65 -13.96 6.48
N ASN A 13 -21.81 -14.58 6.71
CA ASN A 13 -22.12 -15.28 7.95
C ASN A 13 -21.23 -16.52 8.17
N VAL A 14 -20.91 -17.26 7.10
CA VAL A 14 -20.02 -18.43 7.18
C VAL A 14 -18.58 -18.02 7.54
N GLN A 15 -18.06 -16.90 7.00
CA GLN A 15 -16.74 -16.40 7.37
C GLN A 15 -16.69 -15.84 8.80
N MET A 16 -17.75 -15.17 9.27
CA MET A 16 -17.85 -14.71 10.66
C MET A 16 -18.11 -15.84 11.66
N GLN A 17 -18.74 -16.95 11.26
CA GLN A 17 -18.95 -18.11 12.14
C GLN A 17 -17.68 -18.93 12.42
N ASN A 18 -16.64 -18.81 11.58
CA ASN A 18 -15.45 -19.67 11.66
C ASN A 18 -14.25 -19.03 12.37
N GLU A 19 -14.26 -17.71 12.60
CA GLU A 19 -13.20 -17.00 13.32
C GLU A 19 -13.62 -16.82 14.79
N SER A 20 -12.72 -17.09 15.74
CA SER A 20 -13.05 -16.90 17.15
C SER A 20 -13.36 -15.41 17.43
N PRO A 21 -14.28 -15.08 18.36
CA PRO A 21 -14.60 -13.68 18.69
C PRO A 21 -13.35 -12.86 19.06
N PHE A 22 -12.37 -13.52 19.66
CA PHE A 22 -11.06 -12.97 19.95
C PHE A 22 -10.26 -12.60 18.69
N ALA A 23 -10.11 -13.53 17.74
CA ALA A 23 -9.36 -13.30 16.50
C ALA A 23 -9.97 -12.16 15.67
N PHE A 24 -11.31 -12.11 15.58
CA PHE A 24 -12.02 -11.02 14.92
C PHE A 24 -11.72 -9.65 15.56
N THR A 25 -11.74 -9.58 16.89
CA THR A 25 -11.44 -8.35 17.64
C THR A 25 -10.01 -7.89 17.41
N VAL A 26 -9.04 -8.81 17.48
CA VAL A 26 -7.63 -8.51 17.23
C VAL A 26 -7.42 -7.98 15.81
N LEU A 27 -8.00 -8.61 14.78
CA LEU A 27 -7.84 -8.16 13.39
C LEU A 27 -8.46 -6.78 13.13
N ASN A 28 -9.60 -6.47 13.76
CA ASN A 28 -10.19 -5.13 13.70
C ASN A 28 -9.28 -4.08 14.35
N LEU A 29 -8.73 -4.40 15.53
CA LEU A 29 -7.81 -3.51 16.23
C LEU A 29 -6.55 -3.26 15.39
N THR A 30 -5.95 -4.32 14.84
CA THR A 30 -4.80 -4.23 13.93
C THR A 30 -5.11 -3.31 12.75
N ASN A 31 -6.26 -3.45 12.08
CA ASN A 31 -6.64 -2.59 10.96
C ASN A 31 -6.79 -1.12 11.36
N THR A 32 -7.42 -0.84 12.51
CA THR A 32 -7.59 0.53 13.01
C THR A 32 -6.24 1.16 13.32
N ILE A 33 -5.35 0.45 14.03
CA ILE A 33 -3.99 0.90 14.30
C ILE A 33 -3.23 1.15 13.00
N THR A 34 -3.36 0.26 12.02
CA THR A 34 -2.69 0.41 10.72
C THR A 34 -3.13 1.71 10.04
N ASN A 35 -4.44 1.99 9.98
CA ASN A 35 -4.95 3.23 9.36
C ASN A 35 -4.48 4.49 10.12
N LEU A 36 -4.44 4.44 11.45
CA LEU A 36 -3.93 5.55 12.27
C LEU A 36 -2.45 5.82 11.97
N LEU A 37 -1.63 4.77 11.94
CA LEU A 37 -0.19 4.88 11.67
C LEU A 37 0.09 5.36 10.24
N LEU A 38 -0.67 4.91 9.25
CA LEU A 38 -0.57 5.41 7.87
C LEU A 38 -0.89 6.91 7.80
N GLY A 39 -1.91 7.35 8.54
CA GLY A 39 -2.24 8.78 8.67
C GLY A 39 -1.08 9.57 9.28
N ALA A 40 -0.49 9.07 10.38
CA ALA A 40 0.66 9.69 11.01
C ALA A 40 1.88 9.77 10.07
N VAL A 41 2.19 8.69 9.34
CA VAL A 41 3.29 8.66 8.35
C VAL A 41 3.04 9.67 7.23
N ALA A 42 1.82 9.75 6.70
CA ALA A 42 1.49 10.69 5.63
C ALA A 42 1.56 12.15 6.10
N ILE A 43 0.99 12.47 7.26
CA ILE A 43 1.03 13.82 7.84
C ILE A 43 2.47 14.26 8.08
N MET A 44 3.30 13.41 8.68
CA MET A 44 4.72 13.71 8.89
C MET A 44 5.47 13.96 7.57
N ALA A 45 5.19 13.16 6.54
CA ALA A 45 5.78 13.36 5.21
C ALA A 45 5.35 14.69 4.57
N PHE A 46 4.10 15.11 4.73
CA PHE A 46 3.62 16.40 4.21
C PHE A 46 4.15 17.59 5.01
N ILE A 47 4.24 17.47 6.34
CA ILE A 47 4.89 18.48 7.18
C ILE A 47 6.34 18.67 6.70
N TYR A 48 7.06 17.57 6.49
CA TYR A 48 8.42 17.60 5.95
C TYR A 48 8.49 18.30 4.59
N ALA A 49 7.59 17.96 3.66
CA ALA A 49 7.57 18.52 2.31
C ALA A 49 7.28 20.04 2.26
N ASN A 50 6.58 20.59 3.25
CA ASN A 50 6.22 22.02 3.31
C ASN A 50 7.16 22.85 4.19
N LEU A 51 7.46 22.38 5.40
CA LEU A 51 8.14 23.21 6.40
C LEU A 51 9.66 23.16 6.30
N LEU A 52 10.22 22.06 5.80
CA LEU A 52 11.67 21.84 5.80
C LEU A 52 12.32 22.03 4.42
N MET A 53 11.54 22.48 3.44
CA MET A 53 11.88 22.45 2.03
C MET A 53 11.53 23.78 1.33
N SER A 54 12.31 24.84 1.60
CA SER A 54 12.00 26.21 1.15
C SER A 54 12.77 26.71 -0.09
N SER A 55 13.40 25.85 -0.89
CA SER A 55 14.19 26.26 -2.07
C SER A 55 13.51 25.93 -3.40
N PRO A 56 13.78 26.60 -4.53
CA PRO A 56 13.17 26.25 -5.83
C PRO A 56 13.42 24.79 -6.26
N LYS A 57 14.60 24.26 -5.93
CA LYS A 57 14.93 22.84 -6.14
C LYS A 57 14.11 21.90 -5.25
N SER A 58 13.54 22.38 -4.15
CA SER A 58 12.69 21.62 -3.23
C SER A 58 11.32 21.33 -3.84
N PHE A 59 10.78 22.20 -4.69
CA PHE A 59 9.44 22.05 -5.28
C PHE A 59 9.23 20.69 -5.97
N VAL A 60 10.20 20.27 -6.79
CA VAL A 60 10.15 18.97 -7.49
C VAL A 60 10.17 17.80 -6.51
N VAL A 61 10.94 17.93 -5.42
CA VAL A 61 11.03 16.90 -4.39
C VAL A 61 9.76 16.90 -3.54
N SER A 62 9.16 18.05 -3.22
CA SER A 62 7.89 18.14 -2.51
C SER A 62 6.78 17.51 -3.33
N GLN A 63 6.72 17.78 -4.64
CA GLN A 63 5.78 17.11 -5.55
C GLN A 63 6.00 15.60 -5.62
N HIS A 64 7.26 15.15 -5.67
CA HIS A 64 7.59 13.72 -5.58
C HIS A 64 7.04 13.11 -4.28
N ILE A 65 7.26 13.77 -3.13
CA ILE A 65 6.75 13.31 -1.83
C ILE A 65 5.22 13.25 -1.85
N TYR A 66 4.53 14.30 -2.30
CA TYR A 66 3.07 14.30 -2.38
C TYR A 66 2.53 13.16 -3.22
N LEU A 67 3.05 13.01 -4.45
CA LEU A 67 2.57 12.01 -5.40
C LEU A 67 2.87 10.59 -4.92
N CYS A 68 4.06 10.33 -4.37
CA CYS A 68 4.44 9.00 -3.88
C CYS A 68 3.75 8.64 -2.56
N VAL A 69 3.56 9.59 -1.62
CA VAL A 69 2.83 9.34 -0.37
C VAL A 69 1.34 9.11 -0.67
N PHE A 70 0.69 9.98 -1.45
CA PHE A 70 -0.70 9.76 -1.84
C PHE A 70 -0.87 8.48 -2.65
N GLY A 71 0.01 8.23 -3.61
CA GLY A 71 -0.05 7.06 -4.47
C GLY A 71 0.20 5.75 -3.71
N TYR A 72 1.42 5.55 -3.23
CA TYR A 72 1.87 4.29 -2.62
C TYR A 72 1.33 4.09 -1.21
N ILE A 73 1.38 5.11 -0.36
CA ILE A 73 1.11 4.95 1.08
C ILE A 73 -0.37 5.07 1.40
N ILE A 74 -1.08 6.00 0.77
CA ILE A 74 -2.51 6.21 1.03
C ILE A 74 -3.35 5.32 0.11
N LEU A 75 -3.38 5.59 -1.20
CA LEU A 75 -4.34 4.96 -2.10
C LEU A 75 -4.08 3.46 -2.28
N MET A 76 -2.85 3.05 -2.60
CA MET A 76 -2.55 1.64 -2.82
C MET A 76 -2.73 0.81 -1.54
N VAL A 77 -2.37 1.33 -0.37
CA VAL A 77 -2.61 0.63 0.90
C VAL A 77 -4.09 0.55 1.24
N GLN A 78 -4.87 1.63 1.06
CA GLN A 78 -6.32 1.58 1.23
C GLN A 78 -6.96 0.60 0.22
N GLY A 79 -6.41 0.49 -0.99
CA GLY A 79 -6.80 -0.53 -1.97
C GLY A 79 -6.50 -1.96 -1.50
N ILE A 80 -5.39 -2.21 -0.80
CA ILE A 80 -5.12 -3.53 -0.19
C ILE A 80 -6.11 -3.79 0.93
N HIS A 81 -6.35 -2.80 1.80
CA HIS A 81 -7.28 -2.91 2.92
C HIS A 81 -8.74 -3.04 2.49
N SER A 82 -9.14 -2.54 1.32
CA SER A 82 -10.50 -2.68 0.81
C SER A 82 -10.90 -4.13 0.53
N MET A 83 -9.92 -5.01 0.32
CA MET A 83 -10.14 -6.45 0.14
C MET A 83 -10.29 -7.20 1.47
N ASN A 84 -9.95 -6.57 2.60
CA ASN A 84 -10.10 -7.19 3.91
C ASN A 84 -11.53 -7.05 4.44
N ILE A 85 -12.12 -8.16 4.87
CA ILE A 85 -13.46 -8.20 5.45
C ILE A 85 -13.54 -7.48 6.81
N ASN A 86 -12.42 -7.43 7.53
CA ASN A 86 -12.32 -6.80 8.84
C ASN A 86 -12.07 -5.28 8.75
N THR A 87 -11.88 -4.71 7.56
CA THR A 87 -11.75 -3.26 7.41
C THR A 87 -13.12 -2.59 7.58
N GLY A 88 -13.25 -1.73 8.59
CA GLY A 88 -14.53 -1.15 9.01
C GLY A 88 -15.34 -0.52 7.86
N TRP A 89 -14.72 0.36 7.07
CA TRP A 89 -15.40 1.04 5.95
C TRP A 89 -15.69 0.11 4.76
N ALA A 90 -14.79 -0.84 4.47
CA ALA A 90 -14.95 -1.76 3.35
C ALA A 90 -15.96 -2.89 3.64
N ARG A 91 -16.31 -3.09 4.91
CA ARG A 91 -17.23 -4.13 5.38
C ARG A 91 -18.62 -4.05 4.75
N ALA A 92 -19.08 -2.84 4.46
CA ALA A 92 -20.39 -2.59 3.86
C ALA A 92 -20.48 -3.01 2.38
N PHE A 93 -19.36 -3.27 1.72
CA PHE A 93 -19.34 -3.59 0.29
C PHE A 93 -19.43 -5.09 0.00
N SER A 94 -20.15 -5.43 -1.06
CA SER A 94 -20.15 -6.78 -1.65
C SER A 94 -18.78 -7.15 -2.20
N CYS A 95 -18.51 -8.44 -2.42
CA CYS A 95 -17.23 -8.92 -2.95
C CYS A 95 -16.86 -8.27 -4.30
N ASN A 96 -17.84 -8.12 -5.20
CA ASN A 96 -17.64 -7.44 -6.48
C ASN A 96 -17.28 -5.96 -6.28
N ASN A 97 -17.97 -5.25 -5.39
CA ASN A 97 -17.71 -3.85 -5.12
C ASN A 97 -16.33 -3.66 -4.48
N LYS A 98 -15.92 -4.54 -3.55
CA LYS A 98 -14.57 -4.54 -2.96
C LYS A 98 -13.48 -4.67 -4.04
N ARG A 99 -13.70 -5.55 -5.02
CA ARG A 99 -12.78 -5.75 -6.14
C ARG A 99 -12.70 -4.50 -7.02
N THR A 100 -13.83 -3.85 -7.29
CA THR A 100 -13.88 -2.58 -8.04
C THR A 100 -13.13 -1.47 -7.30
N VAL A 101 -13.37 -1.33 -5.99
CA VAL A 101 -12.68 -0.35 -5.15
C VAL A 101 -11.17 -0.62 -5.10
N HIS A 102 -10.78 -1.88 -4.92
CA HIS A 102 -9.37 -2.29 -4.94
C HIS A 102 -8.72 -1.89 -6.26
N TYR A 103 -9.30 -2.30 -7.38
CA TYR A 103 -8.77 -1.97 -8.71
C TYR A 103 -8.67 -0.47 -8.94
N ALA A 104 -9.71 0.30 -8.62
CA ALA A 104 -9.72 1.75 -8.79
C ALA A 104 -8.62 2.44 -7.97
N LEU A 105 -8.49 2.06 -6.69
CA LEU A 105 -7.47 2.62 -5.80
C LEU A 105 -6.05 2.21 -6.23
N GLN A 106 -5.84 0.98 -6.70
CA GLN A 106 -4.54 0.53 -7.22
C GLN A 106 -4.16 1.30 -8.49
N VAL A 107 -5.08 1.50 -9.44
CA VAL A 107 -4.79 2.22 -10.68
C VAL A 107 -4.48 3.69 -10.41
N ILE A 108 -5.33 4.39 -9.67
CA ILE A 108 -5.11 5.81 -9.34
C ILE A 108 -3.83 5.97 -8.53
N GLY A 109 -3.63 5.13 -7.51
CA GLY A 109 -2.44 5.16 -6.67
C GLY A 109 -1.16 4.89 -7.44
N SER A 110 -1.18 3.92 -8.35
CA SER A 110 -0.04 3.62 -9.23
C SER A 110 0.29 4.79 -10.14
N ILE A 111 -0.70 5.40 -10.80
CA ILE A 111 -0.49 6.56 -11.69
C ILE A 111 0.21 7.69 -10.94
N LEU A 112 -0.25 8.02 -9.73
CA LEU A 112 0.39 9.05 -8.89
C LEU A 112 1.81 8.65 -8.49
N GLY A 113 2.01 7.44 -7.98
CA GLY A 113 3.32 6.95 -7.54
C GLY A 113 4.35 6.94 -8.67
N ILE A 114 3.95 6.46 -9.85
CA ILE A 114 4.77 6.45 -11.07
C ILE A 114 5.09 7.87 -11.53
N ALA A 115 4.10 8.76 -11.58
CA ALA A 115 4.31 10.16 -11.98
C ALA A 115 5.30 10.87 -11.04
N GLY A 116 5.19 10.62 -9.73
CA GLY A 116 6.11 11.13 -8.72
C GLY A 116 7.55 10.64 -8.93
N CYS A 117 7.74 9.33 -9.16
CA CYS A 117 9.04 8.74 -9.45
C CYS A 117 9.64 9.27 -10.77
N LEU A 118 8.85 9.27 -11.85
CA LEU A 118 9.29 9.68 -13.19
C LEU A 118 9.74 11.14 -13.20
N ARG A 119 8.98 12.03 -12.55
CA ARG A 119 9.35 13.46 -12.43
C ARG A 119 10.71 13.64 -11.75
N MET A 120 10.98 12.85 -10.71
CA MET A 120 12.26 12.90 -9.99
C MET A 120 13.43 12.39 -10.84
N VAL A 121 13.23 11.27 -11.57
CA VAL A 121 14.23 10.69 -12.48
C VAL A 121 14.60 11.68 -13.59
N LEU A 122 13.60 12.26 -14.24
CA LEU A 122 13.80 13.20 -15.35
C LEU A 122 14.51 14.49 -14.92
N THR A 123 14.26 14.96 -13.70
CA THR A 123 14.77 16.27 -13.25
C THR A 123 16.12 16.20 -12.55
N ARG A 124 16.36 15.20 -11.70
CA ARG A 124 17.52 15.20 -10.80
C ARG A 124 18.61 14.18 -11.11
N ARG A 125 18.39 13.22 -12.02
CA ARG A 125 19.36 12.15 -12.38
C ARG A 125 20.09 11.51 -11.18
N ARG A 126 19.45 11.44 -10.01
CA ARG A 126 20.01 10.90 -8.75
C ARG A 126 19.51 9.48 -8.48
N GLY A 127 19.68 8.58 -9.45
CA GLY A 127 19.28 7.16 -9.29
C GLY A 127 20.19 6.33 -8.39
N GLY A 128 21.32 6.87 -7.92
CA GLY A 128 22.36 6.12 -7.20
C GLY A 128 22.23 6.08 -5.67
N THR A 129 21.25 6.77 -5.06
CA THR A 129 21.02 6.67 -3.61
C THR A 129 20.21 5.42 -3.28
N LEU A 130 20.34 4.85 -2.07
CA LEU A 130 19.52 3.68 -1.69
C LEU A 130 18.01 4.03 -1.74
N HIS A 131 17.63 5.24 -1.34
CA HIS A 131 16.25 5.72 -1.54
C HIS A 131 15.83 5.67 -3.01
N GLY A 132 16.67 6.21 -3.92
CA GLY A 132 16.41 6.20 -5.36
C GLY A 132 16.32 4.78 -5.96
N ILE A 133 17.23 3.87 -5.58
CA ILE A 133 17.25 2.48 -6.06
C ILE A 133 15.97 1.75 -5.61
N PHE A 134 15.63 1.81 -4.32
CA PHE A 134 14.43 1.13 -3.81
C PHE A 134 13.15 1.75 -4.39
N GLY A 135 13.12 3.06 -4.61
CA GLY A 135 12.01 3.73 -5.30
C GLY A 135 11.86 3.30 -6.76
N LEU A 136 12.96 3.13 -7.49
CA LEU A 136 12.94 2.62 -8.88
C LEU A 136 12.47 1.16 -8.94
N VAL A 137 12.94 0.32 -8.01
CA VAL A 137 12.46 -1.06 -7.89
C VAL A 137 10.96 -1.08 -7.59
N ALA A 138 10.48 -0.28 -6.63
CA ALA A 138 9.06 -0.16 -6.34
C ALA A 138 8.25 0.26 -7.59
N MET A 139 8.73 1.26 -8.34
CA MET A 139 8.08 1.71 -9.58
C MET A 139 8.00 0.59 -10.63
N ALA A 140 9.08 -0.16 -10.85
CA ALA A 140 9.09 -1.28 -11.80
C ALA A 140 8.13 -2.41 -11.36
N LEU A 141 8.15 -2.78 -10.08
CA LEU A 141 7.24 -3.77 -9.52
C LEU A 141 5.77 -3.32 -9.60
N THR A 142 5.51 -2.02 -9.48
CA THR A 142 4.16 -1.44 -9.65
C THR A 142 3.62 -1.69 -11.05
N MET A 143 4.44 -1.45 -12.08
CA MET A 143 4.06 -1.71 -13.48
C MET A 143 3.73 -3.19 -13.69
N LEU A 144 4.61 -4.07 -13.21
CA LEU A 144 4.43 -5.51 -13.29
C LEU A 144 3.16 -5.95 -12.52
N SER A 145 2.90 -5.34 -11.36
CA SER A 145 1.73 -5.64 -10.52
C SER A 145 0.43 -5.22 -11.19
N LEU A 146 0.39 -4.06 -11.86
CA LEU A 146 -0.77 -3.62 -12.65
C LEU A 146 -1.08 -4.61 -13.78
N ILE A 147 -0.07 -5.02 -14.55
CA ILE A 147 -0.23 -6.04 -15.59
C ILE A 147 -0.74 -7.35 -14.96
N GLY A 148 -0.13 -7.79 -13.85
CA GLY A 148 -0.57 -8.96 -13.10
C GLY A 148 -2.02 -8.86 -12.61
N GLY A 149 -2.48 -7.67 -12.23
CA GLY A 149 -3.86 -7.41 -11.82
C GLY A 149 -4.85 -7.56 -12.97
N VAL A 150 -4.52 -7.05 -14.15
CA VAL A 150 -5.32 -7.21 -15.37
C VAL A 150 -5.36 -8.69 -15.80
N VAL A 151 -4.22 -9.38 -15.79
CA VAL A 151 -4.16 -10.82 -16.08
C VAL A 151 -4.99 -11.61 -15.08
N ASN A 152 -4.95 -11.26 -13.79
CA ASN A 152 -5.78 -11.90 -12.76
C ASN A 152 -7.29 -11.65 -12.98
N LEU A 153 -7.67 -10.47 -13.46
CA LEU A 153 -9.05 -10.16 -13.88
C LEU A 153 -9.51 -11.04 -15.04
N CYS A 154 -8.65 -11.26 -16.02
CA CYS A 154 -8.97 -12.07 -17.20
C CYS A 154 -8.74 -13.58 -16.99
N SER A 155 -8.10 -14.01 -15.90
CA SER A 155 -7.66 -15.40 -15.66
C SER A 155 -8.73 -16.47 -15.88
N SER A 156 -9.98 -16.20 -15.48
CA SER A 156 -11.11 -17.14 -15.67
C SER A 156 -11.55 -17.28 -17.12
N LYS A 157 -11.18 -16.34 -18.01
CA LYS A 157 -11.48 -16.37 -19.44
C LYS A 157 -10.38 -17.03 -20.27
N ILE A 158 -9.17 -17.16 -19.72
CA ILE A 158 -7.96 -17.59 -20.45
C ILE A 158 -7.41 -18.95 -19.97
N ASN A 159 -8.23 -19.76 -19.30
CA ASN A 159 -7.89 -21.12 -18.82
C ASN A 159 -6.61 -21.21 -17.95
N LEU A 160 -6.19 -20.11 -17.32
CA LEU A 160 -5.05 -20.12 -16.40
C LEU A 160 -5.47 -20.60 -15.00
N LYS A 161 -4.53 -21.19 -14.25
CA LYS A 161 -4.72 -21.56 -12.85
C LYS A 161 -4.94 -20.30 -12.00
N LYS A 162 -6.22 -19.92 -11.82
CA LYS A 162 -6.65 -18.68 -11.14
C LYS A 162 -5.99 -18.48 -9.78
N ASN A 163 -5.86 -19.55 -8.98
CA ASN A 163 -5.22 -19.48 -7.66
C ASN A 163 -3.73 -19.11 -7.76
N PHE A 164 -3.00 -19.69 -8.73
CA PHE A 164 -1.60 -19.37 -8.95
C PHE A 164 -1.41 -17.91 -9.36
N ILE A 165 -2.20 -17.43 -10.33
CA ILE A 165 -2.15 -16.04 -10.80
C ILE A 165 -2.53 -15.07 -9.66
N THR A 166 -3.53 -15.41 -8.85
CA THR A 166 -3.93 -14.61 -7.68
C THR A 166 -2.80 -14.51 -6.66
N VAL A 167 -2.14 -15.64 -6.32
CA VAL A 167 -1.01 -15.65 -5.39
C VAL A 167 0.18 -14.88 -5.95
N ALA A 168 0.51 -15.05 -7.23
CA ALA A 168 1.60 -14.35 -7.89
C ALA A 168 1.38 -12.83 -7.87
N HIS A 169 0.18 -12.36 -8.27
CA HIS A 169 -0.17 -10.94 -8.23
C HIS A 169 -0.13 -10.38 -6.81
N ALA A 170 -0.70 -11.08 -5.83
CA ALA A 170 -0.68 -10.65 -4.43
C ALA A 170 0.75 -10.55 -3.89
N THR A 171 1.60 -11.52 -4.19
CA THR A 171 3.01 -11.54 -3.77
C THR A 171 3.79 -10.38 -4.38
N LEU A 172 3.58 -10.12 -5.67
CA LEU A 172 4.20 -8.98 -6.37
C LEU A 172 3.73 -7.64 -5.80
N GLY A 173 2.45 -7.51 -5.45
CA GLY A 173 1.90 -6.37 -4.74
C GLY A 173 2.53 -6.16 -3.35
N CYS A 174 2.75 -7.24 -2.59
CA CYS A 174 3.45 -7.18 -1.31
C CYS A 174 4.87 -6.63 -1.46
N PHE A 175 5.65 -7.14 -2.42
CA PHE A 175 6.99 -6.62 -2.68
C PHE A 175 6.96 -5.15 -3.09
N THR A 176 6.03 -4.76 -3.97
CA THR A 176 5.86 -3.37 -4.42
C THR A 176 5.72 -2.42 -3.22
N ILE A 177 4.79 -2.72 -2.32
CA ILE A 177 4.54 -1.89 -1.13
C ILE A 177 5.73 -1.95 -0.16
N ALA A 178 6.34 -3.12 0.06
CA ALA A 178 7.51 -3.23 0.93
C ALA A 178 8.67 -2.33 0.45
N PHE A 179 8.98 -2.35 -0.85
CA PHE A 179 10.02 -1.49 -1.44
C PHE A 179 9.66 0.00 -1.37
N ALA A 180 8.38 0.37 -1.52
CA ALA A 180 7.94 1.76 -1.38
C ALA A 180 8.10 2.28 0.06
N PHE A 181 7.70 1.49 1.07
CA PHE A 181 7.91 1.82 2.48
C PHE A 181 9.40 1.89 2.84
N LEU A 182 10.20 0.96 2.33
CA LEU A 182 11.64 0.93 2.60
C LEU A 182 12.37 2.11 1.93
N ALA A 183 11.97 2.50 0.72
CA ALA A 183 12.45 3.72 0.08
C ALA A 183 12.17 4.94 0.98
N MET A 184 10.95 5.06 1.52
CA MET A 184 10.59 6.17 2.43
C MET A 184 11.42 6.16 3.72
N ALA A 185 11.62 4.99 4.34
CA ALA A 185 12.44 4.84 5.54
C ALA A 185 13.92 5.20 5.35
N LEU A 186 14.44 5.03 4.12
CA LEU A 186 15.85 5.31 3.78
C LEU A 186 16.13 6.78 3.45
N TYR A 187 15.09 7.59 3.24
CA TYR A 187 15.24 8.99 2.85
C TYR A 187 16.04 9.84 3.86
N PRO A 188 15.78 9.77 5.19
CA PRO A 188 16.53 10.55 6.18
C PRO A 188 18.04 10.28 6.15
N LYS A 189 18.43 9.01 5.94
CA LYS A 189 19.82 8.54 5.98
C LYS A 189 20.63 8.87 4.73
N THR A 190 19.98 8.92 3.56
CA THR A 190 20.69 8.99 2.26
C THR A 190 20.74 10.38 1.64
N GLU A 191 19.74 11.23 1.88
CA GLU A 191 19.57 12.46 1.10
C GLU A 191 19.67 13.74 1.94
N ASN A 192 19.70 13.67 3.27
CA ASN A 192 19.59 14.86 4.13
C ASN A 192 20.78 15.11 5.06
N LYS A 193 21.55 16.16 4.76
CA LYS A 193 22.46 16.79 5.73
C LYS A 193 21.70 17.65 6.76
N HIS A 194 20.48 18.12 6.43
CA HIS A 194 19.66 18.96 7.31
C HIS A 194 18.91 18.19 8.41
N LEU A 195 18.55 16.92 8.18
CA LEU A 195 17.91 16.10 9.22
C LEU A 195 18.89 15.73 10.35
N LYS A 196 20.21 15.65 10.08
CA LYS A 196 21.23 15.59 11.15
C LYS A 196 21.10 16.70 12.21
N GLN A 197 20.47 17.83 11.89
CA GLN A 197 20.20 18.92 12.85
C GLN A 197 18.90 18.75 13.65
N LEU A 198 17.96 17.88 13.24
CA LEU A 198 16.66 17.67 13.91
C LEU A 198 16.70 16.70 15.12
N GLY A 199 17.89 16.21 15.47
CA GLY A 199 18.11 15.25 16.54
C GLY A 199 17.72 13.82 16.13
N ASN A 200 18.59 12.86 16.42
CA ASN A 200 18.43 11.44 16.05
C ASN A 200 17.06 10.85 16.45
N THR A 201 16.42 11.34 17.51
CA THR A 201 15.18 10.77 18.07
C THR A 201 13.97 10.91 17.15
N ASN A 202 13.75 12.09 16.54
CA ASN A 202 12.59 12.33 15.67
C ASN A 202 12.68 11.52 14.37
N GLU A 203 13.88 11.41 13.80
CA GLU A 203 14.14 10.57 12.64
C GLU A 203 13.90 9.09 12.94
N MET A 204 14.43 8.59 14.07
CA MET A 204 14.25 7.19 14.47
C MET A 204 12.78 6.87 14.73
N MET A 205 12.04 7.79 15.34
CA MET A 205 10.59 7.63 15.53
C MET A 205 9.86 7.54 14.18
N PHE A 206 10.16 8.42 13.22
CA PHE A 206 9.54 8.38 11.90
C PHE A 206 9.85 7.09 11.15
N ILE A 207 11.11 6.64 11.16
CA ILE A 207 11.51 5.34 10.59
C ILE A 207 10.76 4.19 11.29
N GLY A 208 10.66 4.23 12.62
CA GLY A 208 9.91 3.24 13.39
C GLY A 208 8.43 3.17 12.98
N LEU A 209 7.77 4.32 12.83
CA LEU A 209 6.39 4.40 12.37
C LEU A 209 6.22 3.80 10.96
N ILE A 210 7.14 4.08 10.04
CA ILE A 210 7.12 3.53 8.68
C ILE A 210 7.27 2.01 8.71
N VAL A 211 8.24 1.48 9.45
CA VAL A 211 8.52 0.03 9.52
C VAL A 211 7.36 -0.72 10.15
N VAL A 212 6.81 -0.21 11.26
CA VAL A 212 5.64 -0.83 11.91
C VAL A 212 4.43 -0.79 10.97
N SER A 213 4.16 0.35 10.32
CA SER A 213 3.08 0.46 9.33
C SER A 213 3.24 -0.55 8.20
N MET A 214 4.45 -0.69 7.65
CA MET A 214 4.76 -1.66 6.59
C MET A 214 4.41 -3.09 7.02
N ILE A 215 4.84 -3.51 8.21
CA ILE A 215 4.56 -4.86 8.73
C ILE A 215 3.05 -5.08 8.81
N LEU A 216 2.31 -4.15 9.42
CA LEU A 216 0.87 -4.29 9.62
C LEU A 216 0.09 -4.32 8.29
N VAL A 217 0.47 -3.50 7.31
CA VAL A 217 -0.13 -3.51 5.97
C VAL A 217 0.09 -4.84 5.27
N LEU A 218 1.28 -5.44 5.40
CA LEU A 218 1.63 -6.70 4.74
C LEU A 218 0.99 -7.93 5.41
N MET A 219 0.59 -7.85 6.69
CA MET A 219 -0.06 -8.97 7.38
C MET A 219 -1.31 -9.47 6.64
N GLN A 220 -2.16 -8.56 6.16
CA GLN A 220 -3.43 -8.89 5.51
C GLN A 220 -3.26 -9.68 4.20
N PRO A 221 -2.49 -9.20 3.20
CA PRO A 221 -2.28 -9.96 1.97
C PRO A 221 -1.52 -11.27 2.22
N ILE A 222 -0.60 -11.33 3.19
CA ILE A 222 0.07 -12.59 3.58
C ILE A 222 -0.93 -13.61 4.12
N MET A 223 -1.83 -13.19 5.02
CA MET A 223 -2.90 -14.07 5.51
C MET A 223 -3.80 -14.54 4.36
N ASN A 224 -4.13 -13.66 3.41
CA ASN A 224 -4.93 -14.02 2.24
C ASN A 224 -4.23 -15.03 1.33
N ILE A 225 -2.94 -14.85 1.05
CA ILE A 225 -2.12 -15.81 0.29
C ILE A 225 -2.13 -17.18 0.97
N ARG A 226 -1.95 -17.22 2.30
CA ARG A 226 -1.97 -18.49 3.06
C ARG A 226 -3.32 -19.20 2.97
N ARG A 227 -4.43 -18.46 2.95
CA ARG A 227 -5.79 -19.04 2.76
C ARG A 227 -5.94 -19.67 1.37
N VAL A 228 -5.60 -18.93 0.31
CA VAL A 228 -5.64 -19.42 -1.07
C VAL A 228 -4.77 -20.66 -1.28
N LEU A 229 -3.56 -20.70 -0.70
CA LEU A 229 -2.65 -21.85 -0.80
C LEU A 229 -3.17 -23.09 -0.04
N ARG A 230 -3.94 -22.90 1.03
CA ARG A 230 -4.57 -23.99 1.78
C ARG A 230 -5.89 -24.47 1.17
N GLY A 231 -6.38 -23.79 0.12
CA GLY A 231 -7.69 -24.07 -0.48
C GLY A 231 -8.87 -23.73 0.43
N VAL A 232 -8.68 -22.80 1.38
CA VAL A 232 -9.68 -22.34 2.36
C VAL A 232 -10.15 -20.92 2.03
#